data_AF-A0A950M1Y9-F1
#
_entry.id   AF-A0A950M1Y9-F1
#
_cell.length_a   1.000
_cell.length_b   1.000
_cell.length_c   1.000
_cell.angle_alpha   90.00
_cell.angle_beta   90.00
_cell.angle_gamma   90.00
#
_symmetry.space_group_name_H-M   'P 1'
#
loop_
_entity.id
_entity.type
_entity.pdbx_description
1 polymer ?
#
loop_
_entity_poly.entity_id
_entity_poly.type
_entity_poly.pdbx_seq_one_letter_code
_entity_poly.pdbx_strand_id
1 'polypeptide(L)'
;IGDVLANDLHASKRGVAMVFQSYALYPHMTVEQNMGFALKMAGMAKPEIAERVNKAAEILQITHLLERKPKALSGGQRQRVAIGRAIVRQPKVFLFDEPLSNLDASLRQNMRIELSKLHRDLGTTMIYVTHDQVEAMTLADRIVVFNAGVVQQVGTPLELYDHPKNLFVAGFLGAPKMNLLPAKLADGLAELAGGQRIAAAVDLGDAAAGAALTLGVRPEHLQPAQPGMAGAIAAEVILTEHLGDQMLAYLRLSGVAEDVCMKLPGHGTKLRFGDTIHVAFPPEHCLLFDANGNAYSRLNKQ
;
A
#
# COMPACT_ATOMS: atom_id res chain seq x y z
N ILE A 1 -19.81 2.34 17.44
CA ILE A 1 -19.53 3.57 16.66
C ILE A 1 -19.76 4.76 17.57
N GLY A 2 -18.71 5.48 17.95
CA GLY A 2 -18.79 6.49 19.01
C GLY A 2 -19.42 5.92 20.28
N ASP A 3 -18.84 4.82 20.77
CA ASP A 3 -19.25 4.06 21.96
C ASP A 3 -20.63 3.37 21.92
N VAL A 4 -21.38 3.47 20.81
CA VAL A 4 -22.67 2.78 20.64
C VAL A 4 -22.49 1.43 19.92
N LEU A 5 -23.04 0.35 20.48
CA LEU A 5 -23.16 -0.95 19.81
C LEU A 5 -24.10 -0.82 18.60
N ALA A 6 -23.60 -1.13 17.39
CA ALA A 6 -24.31 -0.82 16.15
C ALA A 6 -24.84 -2.05 15.39
N ASN A 7 -24.69 -3.25 15.96
CA ASN A 7 -25.02 -4.52 15.29
C ASN A 7 -26.48 -4.54 14.79
N ASP A 8 -27.42 -4.17 15.67
CA ASP A 8 -28.87 -4.20 15.39
C ASP A 8 -29.41 -2.85 14.87
N LEU A 9 -28.55 -1.83 14.76
CA LEU A 9 -28.94 -0.56 14.18
C LEU A 9 -29.08 -0.70 12.66
N HIS A 10 -30.21 -0.21 12.13
CA HIS A 10 -30.39 -0.06 10.69
C HIS A 10 -29.25 0.79 10.09
N ALA A 11 -28.75 0.44 8.91
CA ALA A 11 -27.59 1.08 8.29
C ALA A 11 -27.69 2.62 8.22
N SER A 12 -28.88 3.15 7.94
CA SER A 12 -29.13 4.60 7.89
C SER A 12 -28.95 5.33 9.23
N LYS A 13 -29.03 4.62 10.36
CA LYS A 13 -28.90 5.16 11.72
C LYS A 13 -27.50 5.02 12.31
N ARG A 14 -26.56 4.37 11.59
CA ARG A 14 -25.20 4.13 12.10
C ARG A 14 -24.29 5.36 12.08
N GLY A 15 -24.73 6.47 11.47
CA GLY A 15 -23.91 7.68 11.32
C GLY A 15 -22.71 7.49 10.39
N VAL A 16 -22.84 6.57 9.42
CA VAL A 16 -21.79 6.19 8.46
C VAL A 16 -22.20 6.64 7.06
N ALA A 17 -21.21 7.08 6.26
CA ALA A 17 -21.39 7.24 4.84
C ALA A 17 -20.39 6.37 4.07
N MET A 18 -20.88 5.69 3.04
CA MET A 18 -20.07 4.81 2.20
C MET A 18 -19.92 5.39 0.79
N VAL A 19 -18.70 5.33 0.26
CA VAL A 19 -18.35 5.65 -1.13
C VAL A 19 -17.96 4.35 -1.82
N PHE A 20 -18.79 3.92 -2.77
CA PHE A 20 -18.62 2.66 -3.50
C PHE A 20 -17.68 2.80 -4.69
N GLN A 21 -17.02 1.70 -5.06
CA GLN A 21 -16.15 1.56 -6.22
C GLN A 21 -16.80 2.02 -7.54
N SER A 22 -18.08 1.70 -7.76
CA SER A 22 -18.82 2.05 -8.99
C SER A 22 -19.40 3.48 -9.01
N TYR A 23 -19.13 4.29 -7.97
CA TYR A 23 -19.69 5.62 -7.70
C TYR A 23 -21.22 5.67 -7.47
N ALA A 24 -21.96 4.73 -8.05
CA ALA A 24 -23.40 4.53 -7.92
C ALA A 24 -24.23 5.83 -8.09
N LEU A 25 -23.82 6.69 -9.02
CA LEU A 25 -24.51 7.96 -9.30
C LEU A 25 -25.82 7.72 -10.06
N TYR A 26 -26.86 8.48 -9.73
CA TYR A 26 -28.13 8.45 -10.44
C TYR A 26 -27.99 9.18 -11.79
N PRO A 27 -28.05 8.48 -12.94
CA PRO A 27 -27.69 9.06 -14.24
C PRO A 27 -28.68 10.10 -14.75
N HIS A 28 -29.90 10.10 -14.21
CA HIS A 28 -30.99 11.01 -14.59
C HIS A 28 -31.02 12.29 -13.74
N MET A 29 -30.26 12.33 -12.64
CA MET A 29 -30.17 13.48 -11.72
C MET A 29 -28.95 14.36 -12.04
N THR A 30 -29.02 15.66 -11.76
CA THR A 30 -27.85 16.55 -11.78
C THR A 30 -26.89 16.24 -10.63
N VAL A 31 -25.71 16.87 -10.61
CA VAL A 31 -24.75 16.76 -9.49
C VAL A 31 -25.39 17.23 -8.18
N GLU A 32 -26.02 18.40 -8.20
CA GLU A 32 -26.73 18.96 -7.04
C GLU A 32 -27.79 17.98 -6.51
N GLN A 33 -28.61 17.43 -7.42
CA GLN A 33 -29.65 16.46 -7.08
C GLN A 33 -29.05 15.15 -6.54
N ASN A 34 -27.97 14.65 -7.14
CA ASN A 34 -27.27 13.46 -6.67
C ASN A 34 -26.80 13.64 -5.22
N MET A 35 -26.16 14.77 -4.92
CA MET A 35 -25.66 15.10 -3.59
C MET A 35 -26.81 15.28 -2.59
N GLY A 36 -27.83 16.07 -2.92
CA GLY A 36 -28.95 16.37 -2.02
C GLY A 36 -29.97 15.24 -1.83
N PHE A 37 -29.96 14.20 -2.67
CA PHE A 37 -31.03 13.18 -2.70
C PHE A 37 -31.29 12.52 -1.34
N ALA A 38 -30.22 12.10 -0.64
CA ALA A 38 -30.36 11.43 0.66
C ALA A 38 -30.93 12.34 1.75
N LEU A 39 -30.58 13.63 1.72
CA LEU A 39 -31.10 14.63 2.64
C LEU A 39 -32.58 14.93 2.38
N LYS A 40 -32.97 14.99 1.09
CA LYS A 40 -34.38 15.13 0.69
C LYS A 40 -35.22 13.95 1.16
N MET A 41 -34.72 12.72 1.05
CA MET A 41 -35.39 11.51 1.54
C MET A 41 -35.49 11.46 3.07
N ALA A 42 -34.58 12.13 3.78
CA ALA A 42 -34.65 12.29 5.23
C ALA A 42 -35.61 13.41 5.68
N GLY A 43 -36.31 14.08 4.75
CA GLY A 43 -37.29 15.13 5.08
C GLY A 43 -36.68 16.50 5.38
N MET A 44 -35.40 16.71 5.06
CA MET A 44 -34.72 17.99 5.28
C MET A 44 -35.29 19.10 4.39
N ALA A 45 -35.35 20.33 4.91
CA ALA A 45 -35.88 21.48 4.17
C ALA A 45 -34.98 21.86 2.99
N LYS A 46 -35.58 22.30 1.87
CA LYS A 46 -34.84 22.66 0.65
C LYS A 46 -33.69 23.67 0.86
N PRO A 47 -33.85 24.76 1.64
CA PRO A 47 -32.77 25.71 1.86
C PRO A 47 -31.56 25.09 2.55
N GLU A 48 -31.79 24.23 3.55
CA GLU A 48 -30.73 23.53 4.28
C GLU A 48 -30.00 22.52 3.40
N ILE A 49 -30.72 21.82 2.51
CA ILE A 49 -30.11 20.93 1.51
C ILE A 49 -29.19 21.72 0.59
N ALA A 50 -29.66 22.86 0.06
CA ALA A 50 -28.87 23.69 -0.85
C ALA A 50 -27.59 24.20 -0.16
N GLU A 51 -27.68 24.66 1.08
CA GLU A 51 -26.53 25.10 1.88
C GLU A 51 -25.50 23.98 2.06
N ARG A 52 -25.93 22.78 2.48
CA ARG A 52 -25.04 21.63 2.67
C ARG A 52 -24.41 21.17 1.36
N VAL A 53 -25.18 21.16 0.27
CA VAL A 53 -24.68 20.79 -1.07
C VAL A 53 -23.64 21.79 -1.55
N ASN A 54 -23.89 23.10 -1.41
CA ASN A 54 -22.95 24.15 -1.80
C ASN A 54 -21.64 24.06 -1.00
N LYS A 55 -21.73 23.92 0.33
CA LYS A 55 -20.54 23.75 1.18
C LYS A 55 -19.72 22.53 0.78
N ALA A 56 -20.36 21.39 0.54
CA ALA A 56 -19.67 20.18 0.08
C ALA A 56 -19.06 20.36 -1.32
N ALA A 57 -19.76 21.07 -2.22
CA ALA A 57 -19.28 21.34 -3.57
C ALA A 57 -18.06 22.28 -3.59
N GLU A 58 -17.99 23.23 -2.67
CA GLU A 58 -16.82 24.11 -2.48
C GLU A 58 -15.60 23.33 -2.00
N ILE A 59 -15.75 22.52 -0.95
CA ILE A 59 -14.68 21.64 -0.43
C ILE A 59 -14.13 20.74 -1.55
N LEU A 60 -15.03 20.22 -2.39
CA LEU A 60 -14.67 19.33 -3.49
C LEU A 60 -14.34 20.08 -4.79
N GLN A 61 -14.38 21.40 -4.82
CA GLN A 61 -14.14 22.24 -6.00
C GLN A 61 -15.00 21.85 -7.23
N ILE A 62 -16.26 21.47 -7.00
CA ILE A 62 -17.23 21.05 -8.04
C ILE A 62 -18.43 22.00 -8.16
N THR A 63 -18.40 23.18 -7.56
CA THR A 63 -19.51 24.17 -7.60
C THR A 63 -19.96 24.48 -9.03
N HIS A 64 -19.01 24.62 -9.96
CA HIS A 64 -19.28 24.87 -11.39
C HIS A 64 -19.91 23.67 -12.15
N LEU A 65 -20.06 22.52 -11.49
CA LEU A 65 -20.61 21.29 -12.07
C LEU A 65 -22.01 20.94 -11.55
N LEU A 66 -22.56 21.72 -10.59
CA LEU A 66 -23.80 21.39 -9.87
C LEU A 66 -25.00 21.09 -10.79
N GLU A 67 -25.11 21.80 -11.92
CA GLU A 67 -26.20 21.64 -12.89
C GLU A 67 -25.97 20.51 -13.91
N ARG A 68 -24.76 19.94 -13.98
CA ARG A 68 -24.43 18.89 -14.95
C ARG A 68 -24.99 17.54 -14.52
N LYS A 69 -25.22 16.66 -15.49
CA LYS A 69 -25.55 15.24 -15.25
C LYS A 69 -24.28 14.37 -15.28
N PRO A 70 -24.25 13.19 -14.63
CA PRO A 70 -23.07 12.31 -14.56
C PRO A 70 -22.40 11.96 -15.90
N LYS A 71 -23.20 11.87 -16.99
CA LYS A 71 -22.68 11.58 -18.34
C LYS A 71 -21.79 12.69 -18.91
N ALA A 72 -21.91 13.93 -18.41
CA ALA A 72 -21.13 15.09 -18.83
C ALA A 72 -19.92 15.37 -17.93
N LEU A 73 -19.53 14.41 -17.08
CA LEU A 73 -18.44 14.52 -16.13
C LEU A 73 -17.29 13.58 -16.49
N SER A 74 -16.06 13.98 -16.20
CA SER A 74 -14.90 13.08 -16.22
C SER A 74 -14.97 12.03 -15.11
N GLY A 75 -14.10 11.02 -15.14
CA GLY A 75 -14.04 9.98 -14.09
C GLY A 75 -13.80 10.57 -12.69
N GLY A 76 -12.83 11.47 -12.56
CA GLY A 76 -12.49 12.12 -11.28
C GLY A 76 -13.58 13.08 -10.80
N GLN A 77 -14.28 13.76 -11.73
CA GLN A 77 -15.45 14.56 -11.39
C GLN A 77 -16.58 13.68 -10.85
N ARG A 78 -16.89 12.55 -11.49
CA ARG A 78 -17.89 11.60 -10.97
C ARG A 78 -17.52 11.08 -9.58
N GLN A 79 -16.24 10.80 -9.37
CA GLN A 79 -15.75 10.40 -8.04
C GLN A 79 -15.98 11.51 -7.01
N ARG A 80 -15.60 12.76 -7.30
CA ARG A 80 -15.87 13.91 -6.42
C ARG A 80 -17.34 14.03 -6.09
N VAL A 81 -18.24 13.84 -7.06
CA VAL A 81 -19.70 13.83 -6.80
C VAL A 81 -20.10 12.70 -5.85
N ALA A 82 -19.56 11.48 -6.03
CA ALA A 82 -19.84 10.35 -5.14
C ALA A 82 -19.35 10.61 -3.70
N ILE A 83 -18.18 11.23 -3.55
CA ILE A 83 -17.66 11.69 -2.26
C ILE A 83 -18.57 12.78 -1.69
N GLY A 84 -19.02 13.72 -2.52
CA GLY A 84 -19.94 14.80 -2.14
C GLY A 84 -21.24 14.27 -1.54
N ARG A 85 -21.80 13.21 -2.11
CA ARG A 85 -22.97 12.50 -1.55
C ARG A 85 -22.75 11.98 -0.14
N ALA A 86 -21.52 11.59 0.19
CA ALA A 86 -21.15 11.15 1.53
C ALA A 86 -20.97 12.35 2.47
N ILE A 87 -20.26 13.40 2.03
CA ILE A 87 -19.93 14.59 2.84
C ILE A 87 -21.18 15.35 3.29
N VAL A 88 -22.17 15.55 2.41
CA VAL A 88 -23.40 16.31 2.75
C VAL A 88 -24.18 15.71 3.92
N ARG A 89 -23.97 14.43 4.23
CA ARG A 89 -24.58 13.75 5.38
C ARG A 89 -23.85 14.00 6.70
N GLN A 90 -22.66 14.60 6.68
CA GLN A 90 -21.81 14.85 7.86
C GLN A 90 -21.68 13.61 8.76
N PRO A 91 -21.22 12.47 8.21
CA PRO A 91 -21.13 11.22 8.97
C PRO A 91 -20.03 11.32 10.05
N LYS A 92 -20.14 10.46 11.07
CA LYS A 92 -19.08 10.26 12.05
C LYS A 92 -17.91 9.42 11.49
N VAL A 93 -18.20 8.57 10.50
CA VAL A 93 -17.23 7.69 9.87
C VAL A 93 -17.49 7.62 8.37
N PHE A 94 -16.44 7.78 7.57
CA PHE A 94 -16.47 7.50 6.14
C PHE A 94 -15.93 6.09 5.86
N LEU A 95 -16.60 5.37 4.98
CA LEU A 95 -16.13 4.10 4.42
C LEU A 95 -15.87 4.31 2.93
N PHE A 96 -14.65 4.04 2.49
CA PHE A 96 -14.25 4.09 1.09
C PHE A 96 -13.89 2.68 0.64
N ASP A 97 -14.59 2.19 -0.39
CA ASP A 97 -14.41 0.86 -0.94
C ASP A 97 -13.79 0.96 -2.34
N GLU A 98 -12.47 0.77 -2.42
CA GLU A 98 -11.64 0.92 -3.62
C GLU A 98 -11.99 2.15 -4.48
N PRO A 99 -12.03 3.36 -3.90
CA PRO A 99 -12.65 4.50 -4.58
C PRO A 99 -11.86 4.98 -5.81
N LEU A 100 -10.61 4.52 -5.99
CA LEU A 100 -9.69 4.94 -7.05
C LEU A 100 -9.42 3.86 -8.12
N SER A 101 -9.96 2.65 -7.99
CA SER A 101 -9.64 1.52 -8.86
C SER A 101 -10.02 1.73 -10.33
N ASN A 102 -11.09 2.49 -10.57
CA ASN A 102 -11.66 2.74 -11.91
C ASN A 102 -11.03 3.93 -12.65
N LEU A 103 -9.93 4.50 -12.12
CA LEU A 103 -9.25 5.66 -12.68
C LEU A 103 -7.93 5.26 -13.33
N ASP A 104 -7.53 6.00 -14.37
CA ASP A 104 -6.18 5.88 -14.94
C ASP A 104 -5.10 6.34 -13.95
N ALA A 105 -3.84 5.98 -14.21
CA ALA A 105 -2.73 6.24 -13.30
C ALA A 105 -2.53 7.73 -12.97
N SER A 106 -2.64 8.61 -13.97
CA SER A 106 -2.42 10.05 -13.79
C SER A 106 -3.52 10.67 -12.90
N LEU A 107 -4.76 10.29 -13.16
CA LEU A 107 -5.91 10.76 -12.39
C LEU A 107 -5.92 10.15 -10.99
N ARG A 108 -5.50 8.89 -10.84
CA ARG A 108 -5.34 8.22 -9.54
C ARG A 108 -4.36 8.95 -8.65
N GLN A 109 -3.20 9.34 -9.18
CA GLN A 109 -2.21 10.12 -8.43
C GLN A 109 -2.79 11.45 -7.94
N ASN A 110 -3.44 12.21 -8.83
CA ASN A 110 -4.06 13.47 -8.48
C ASN A 110 -5.16 13.30 -7.42
N MET A 111 -6.05 12.32 -7.60
CA MET A 111 -7.16 12.09 -6.68
C MET A 111 -6.70 11.60 -5.31
N ARG A 112 -5.56 10.91 -5.21
CA ARG A 112 -4.95 10.53 -3.94
C ARG A 112 -4.50 11.74 -3.12
N ILE A 113 -3.84 12.70 -3.76
CA ILE A 113 -3.43 13.96 -3.11
C ILE A 113 -4.67 14.69 -2.58
N GLU A 114 -5.72 14.73 -3.38
CA GLU A 114 -6.97 15.41 -3.03
C GLU A 114 -7.72 14.71 -1.90
N LEU A 115 -7.72 13.37 -1.86
CA LEU A 115 -8.28 12.60 -0.74
C LEU A 115 -7.48 12.82 0.56
N SER A 116 -6.16 12.89 0.49
CA SER A 116 -5.32 13.19 1.67
C SER A 116 -5.62 14.59 2.23
N LYS A 117 -5.75 15.60 1.37
CA LYS A 117 -6.18 16.95 1.78
C LYS A 117 -7.58 16.93 2.39
N LEU A 118 -8.52 16.26 1.72
CA LEU A 118 -9.90 16.14 2.20
C LEU A 118 -9.96 15.48 3.58
N HIS A 119 -9.15 14.45 3.83
CA HIS A 119 -9.06 13.81 5.14
C HIS A 119 -8.63 14.82 6.22
N ARG A 120 -7.60 15.62 5.94
CA ARG A 120 -7.11 16.67 6.84
C ARG A 120 -8.16 17.74 7.09
N ASP A 121 -8.87 18.19 6.06
CA ASP A 121 -9.87 19.26 6.17
C ASP A 121 -11.15 18.81 6.89
N LEU A 122 -11.55 17.54 6.73
CA LEU A 122 -12.75 16.99 7.37
C LEU A 122 -12.52 16.55 8.82
N GLY A 123 -11.28 16.17 9.19
CA GLY A 123 -10.94 15.71 10.55
C GLY A 123 -11.77 14.53 11.07
N THR A 124 -12.39 13.78 10.16
CA THR A 124 -13.33 12.69 10.49
C THR A 124 -12.67 11.33 10.25
N THR A 125 -13.04 10.31 11.02
CA THR A 125 -12.53 8.95 10.84
C THR A 125 -12.87 8.41 9.44
N MET A 126 -11.86 7.91 8.73
CA MET A 126 -12.01 7.30 7.41
C MET A 126 -11.46 5.88 7.44
N ILE A 127 -12.24 4.93 6.95
CA ILE A 127 -11.79 3.55 6.67
C ILE A 127 -11.70 3.43 5.16
N TYR A 128 -10.50 3.14 4.67
CA TYR A 128 -10.18 3.07 3.25
C TYR A 128 -9.71 1.67 2.89
N VAL A 129 -10.38 1.04 1.93
CA VAL A 129 -10.05 -0.29 1.41
C VAL A 129 -9.43 -0.14 0.04
N THR A 130 -8.29 -0.81 -0.18
CA THR A 130 -7.58 -0.83 -1.46
C THR A 130 -6.70 -2.06 -1.59
N HIS A 131 -6.43 -2.46 -2.84
CA HIS A 131 -5.40 -3.42 -3.20
C HIS A 131 -4.12 -2.74 -3.70
N ASP A 132 -4.11 -1.41 -3.86
CA ASP A 132 -2.94 -0.63 -4.28
C ASP A 132 -2.08 -0.30 -3.07
N GLN A 133 -0.88 -0.88 -3.03
CA GLN A 133 0.07 -0.67 -1.95
C GLN A 133 0.48 0.79 -1.82
N VAL A 134 0.63 1.52 -2.93
CA VAL A 134 1.06 2.91 -2.91
C VAL A 134 -0.04 3.79 -2.31
N GLU A 135 -1.31 3.48 -2.55
CA GLU A 135 -2.43 4.14 -1.86
C GLU A 135 -2.35 3.90 -0.35
N ALA A 136 -2.22 2.64 0.08
CA ALA A 136 -2.12 2.30 1.50
C ALA A 136 -0.92 3.00 2.17
N MET A 137 0.24 3.04 1.52
CA MET A 137 1.46 3.64 2.07
C MET A 137 1.43 5.18 2.16
N THR A 138 0.58 5.85 1.38
CA THR A 138 0.57 7.32 1.28
C THR A 138 -0.66 8.00 1.87
N LEU A 139 -1.77 7.26 2.03
CA LEU A 139 -3.02 7.80 2.57
C LEU A 139 -3.25 7.47 4.04
N ALA A 140 -2.71 6.35 4.53
CA ALA A 140 -3.09 5.80 5.82
C ALA A 140 -2.21 6.33 6.97
N ASP A 141 -2.85 6.73 8.07
CA ASP A 141 -2.14 6.86 9.35
C ASP A 141 -1.79 5.47 9.92
N ARG A 142 -2.68 4.49 9.69
CA ARG A 142 -2.53 3.09 10.09
C ARG A 142 -3.07 2.15 9.03
N ILE A 143 -2.35 1.07 8.78
CA ILE A 143 -2.71 0.01 7.85
C ILE A 143 -3.12 -1.23 8.64
N VAL A 144 -4.17 -1.92 8.18
CA VAL A 144 -4.58 -3.25 8.66
C VAL A 144 -4.44 -4.21 7.48
N VAL A 145 -3.51 -5.14 7.55
CA VAL A 145 -3.30 -6.15 6.50
C VAL A 145 -4.12 -7.39 6.80
N PHE A 146 -4.94 -7.80 5.83
CA PHE A 146 -5.75 -9.03 5.91
C PHE A 146 -5.20 -10.09 4.97
N ASN A 147 -5.29 -11.35 5.40
CA ASN A 147 -5.13 -12.53 4.55
C ASN A 147 -6.22 -13.55 4.89
N ALA A 148 -6.98 -14.00 3.89
CA ALA A 148 -8.07 -14.98 4.07
C ALA A 148 -9.03 -14.65 5.23
N GLY A 149 -9.36 -13.37 5.43
CA GLY A 149 -10.26 -12.92 6.50
C GLY A 149 -9.59 -12.75 7.87
N VAL A 150 -8.30 -13.06 8.01
CA VAL A 150 -7.54 -12.93 9.26
C VAL A 150 -6.63 -11.70 9.20
N VAL A 151 -6.66 -10.88 10.25
CA VAL A 151 -5.73 -9.75 10.42
C VAL A 151 -4.33 -10.30 10.65
N GLN A 152 -3.40 -9.96 9.75
CA GLN A 152 -2.00 -10.37 9.82
C GLN A 152 -1.17 -9.40 10.66
N GLN A 153 -1.36 -8.10 10.42
CA GLN A 153 -0.63 -7.04 11.12
C GLN A 153 -1.39 -5.71 11.06
N VAL A 154 -1.18 -4.90 12.10
CA VAL A 154 -1.68 -3.52 12.21
C VAL A 154 -0.55 -2.63 12.69
N GLY A 155 -0.43 -1.42 12.13
CA GLY A 155 0.63 -0.47 12.46
C GLY A 155 0.66 0.68 11.47
N THR A 156 1.64 1.57 11.61
CA THR A 156 1.87 2.65 10.65
C THR A 156 2.45 2.09 9.33
N PRO A 157 2.36 2.83 8.20
CA PRO A 157 2.93 2.38 6.94
C PRO A 157 4.40 1.94 7.05
N LEU A 158 5.25 2.76 7.69
CA LEU A 158 6.68 2.46 7.85
C LEU A 158 6.93 1.31 8.81
N GLU A 159 6.18 1.19 9.92
CA GLU A 159 6.30 0.04 10.82
C GLU A 159 6.07 -1.29 10.10
N LEU A 160 5.02 -1.38 9.26
CA LEU A 160 4.74 -2.60 8.51
C LEU A 160 5.78 -2.86 7.41
N TYR A 161 6.33 -1.79 6.82
CA TYR A 161 7.34 -1.89 5.78
C TYR A 161 8.69 -2.37 6.35
N ASP A 162 9.12 -1.79 7.45
CA ASP A 162 10.44 -2.03 8.05
C ASP A 162 10.46 -3.22 9.03
N HIS A 163 9.30 -3.53 9.62
CA HIS A 163 9.11 -4.59 10.61
C HIS A 163 7.87 -5.45 10.31
N PRO A 164 7.83 -6.14 9.15
CA PRO A 164 6.76 -7.09 8.87
C PRO A 164 6.83 -8.26 9.87
N LYS A 165 5.71 -8.67 10.44
CA LYS A 165 5.63 -9.75 11.43
C LYS A 165 5.70 -11.15 10.83
N ASN A 166 5.43 -11.27 9.54
CA ASN A 166 5.46 -12.55 8.84
C ASN A 166 5.76 -12.39 7.34
N LEU A 167 6.05 -13.51 6.69
CA LEU A 167 6.37 -13.60 5.27
C LEU A 167 5.28 -13.00 4.37
N PHE A 168 4.00 -13.17 4.74
CA PHE A 168 2.90 -12.62 3.95
C PHE A 168 2.96 -11.10 3.93
N VAL A 169 3.07 -10.44 5.09
CA VAL A 169 3.16 -8.97 5.16
C VAL A 169 4.42 -8.47 4.46
N ALA A 170 5.55 -9.17 4.65
CA ALA A 170 6.83 -8.82 4.03
C ALA A 170 6.78 -8.88 2.50
N GLY A 171 6.16 -9.91 1.93
CA GLY A 171 5.98 -10.07 0.49
C GLY A 171 4.82 -9.28 -0.10
N PHE A 172 3.86 -8.85 0.72
CA PHE A 172 2.67 -8.10 0.30
C PHE A 172 2.91 -6.59 0.22
N LEU A 173 3.78 -6.02 1.07
CA LEU A 173 4.05 -4.58 1.08
C LEU A 173 5.36 -4.24 0.37
N GLY A 174 5.27 -3.37 -0.64
CA GLY A 174 6.40 -2.89 -1.42
C GLY A 174 6.28 -3.30 -2.89
N ALA A 175 6.60 -2.34 -3.76
CA ALA A 175 6.63 -2.50 -5.20
C ALA A 175 7.99 -1.99 -5.71
N PRO A 176 8.90 -2.87 -6.19
CA PRO A 176 8.73 -4.32 -6.35
C PRO A 176 8.68 -5.09 -5.02
N LYS A 177 8.24 -6.35 -5.09
CA LYS A 177 8.13 -7.23 -3.90
C LYS A 177 9.49 -7.50 -3.27
N MET A 178 9.48 -7.79 -1.97
CA MET A 178 10.66 -8.26 -1.25
C MET A 178 11.23 -9.54 -1.90
N ASN A 179 12.56 -9.62 -2.01
CA ASN A 179 13.23 -10.85 -2.38
C ASN A 179 13.16 -11.81 -1.19
N LEU A 180 12.62 -13.01 -1.40
CA LEU A 180 12.46 -14.05 -0.39
C LEU A 180 13.23 -15.29 -0.85
N LEU A 181 14.27 -15.65 -0.10
CA LEU A 181 15.22 -16.70 -0.46
C LEU A 181 15.21 -17.80 0.61
N PRO A 182 14.96 -19.07 0.25
CA PRO A 182 15.09 -20.18 1.18
C PRO A 182 16.51 -20.28 1.74
N ALA A 183 16.63 -20.48 3.05
CA ALA A 183 17.90 -20.57 3.75
C ALA A 183 17.82 -21.60 4.89
N LYS A 184 18.97 -21.90 5.48
CA LYS A 184 19.06 -22.62 6.75
C LYS A 184 19.97 -21.88 7.71
N LEU A 185 19.73 -22.00 9.01
CA LEU A 185 20.60 -21.39 10.02
C LEU A 185 21.93 -22.15 10.10
N ALA A 186 23.05 -21.47 9.88
CA ALA A 186 24.39 -22.04 10.07
C ALA A 186 25.32 -20.99 10.71
N ASP A 187 25.92 -21.32 11.85
CA ASP A 187 26.84 -20.44 12.59
C ASP A 187 26.28 -19.02 12.85
N GLY A 188 24.98 -18.92 13.14
CA GLY A 188 24.30 -17.62 13.36
C GLY A 188 23.98 -16.84 12.08
N LEU A 189 24.21 -17.42 10.90
CA LEU A 189 24.01 -16.80 9.59
C LEU A 189 22.95 -17.57 8.78
N ALA A 190 22.34 -16.90 7.80
CA ALA A 190 21.49 -17.56 6.81
C ALA A 190 22.36 -18.17 5.70
N GLU A 191 22.42 -19.50 5.62
CA GLU A 191 23.09 -20.23 4.55
C GLU A 191 22.10 -20.56 3.44
N LEU A 192 22.35 -20.04 2.23
CA LEU A 192 21.57 -20.31 1.03
C LEU A 192 21.93 -21.68 0.42
N ALA A 193 21.13 -22.16 -0.53
CA ALA A 193 21.36 -23.46 -1.18
C ALA A 193 22.74 -23.59 -1.86
N GLY A 194 23.30 -22.48 -2.36
CA GLY A 194 24.62 -22.42 -2.96
C GLY A 194 25.80 -22.39 -1.96
N GLY A 195 25.51 -22.45 -0.65
CA GLY A 195 26.50 -22.41 0.42
C GLY A 195 26.93 -21.00 0.84
N GLN A 196 26.37 -19.95 0.22
CA GLN A 196 26.64 -18.57 0.63
C GLN A 196 26.00 -18.27 1.97
N ARG A 197 26.74 -17.56 2.84
CA ARG A 197 26.30 -17.21 4.19
C ARG A 197 26.08 -15.71 4.30
N ILE A 198 24.87 -15.31 4.66
CA ILE A 198 24.45 -13.92 4.78
C ILE A 198 24.14 -13.61 6.25
N ALA A 199 24.73 -12.53 6.75
CA ALA A 199 24.41 -12.01 8.07
C ALA A 199 23.13 -11.19 8.02
N ALA A 200 22.33 -11.27 9.09
CA ALA A 200 21.17 -10.43 9.30
C ALA A 200 21.21 -9.86 10.73
N ALA A 201 20.92 -8.57 10.88
CA ALA A 201 20.86 -7.93 12.19
C ALA A 201 19.52 -8.26 12.88
N VAL A 202 19.32 -9.53 13.22
CA VAL A 202 18.11 -10.04 13.87
C VAL A 202 18.46 -10.86 15.11
N ASP A 203 17.56 -10.84 16.08
CA ASP A 203 17.62 -11.68 17.26
C ASP A 203 17.05 -13.06 16.90
N LEU A 204 17.95 -14.04 16.83
CA LEU A 204 17.62 -15.42 16.53
C LEU A 204 17.13 -16.21 17.76
N GLY A 205 17.27 -15.65 18.97
CA GLY A 205 16.93 -16.34 20.21
C GLY A 205 17.55 -17.75 20.28
N ASP A 206 16.72 -18.74 20.61
CA ASP A 206 17.09 -20.16 20.73
C ASP A 206 16.94 -20.95 19.41
N ALA A 207 16.96 -20.28 18.25
CA ALA A 207 16.83 -20.96 16.96
C ALA A 207 17.92 -22.04 16.79
N ALA A 208 17.49 -23.27 16.51
CA ALA A 208 18.39 -24.41 16.39
C ALA A 208 19.26 -24.32 15.13
N ALA A 209 20.52 -24.73 15.24
CA ALA A 209 21.39 -24.90 14.08
C ALA A 209 20.74 -25.83 13.04
N GLY A 210 20.81 -25.46 11.77
CA GLY A 210 20.16 -26.17 10.67
C GLY A 210 18.67 -25.89 10.50
N ALA A 211 18.05 -25.05 11.35
CA ALA A 211 16.64 -24.69 11.18
C ALA A 211 16.37 -24.08 9.80
N ALA A 212 15.24 -24.45 9.20
CA ALA A 212 14.78 -23.83 7.95
C ALA A 212 14.41 -22.37 8.19
N LEU A 213 14.92 -21.50 7.34
CA LEU A 213 14.73 -20.06 7.37
C LEU A 213 14.31 -19.55 5.99
N THR A 214 13.76 -18.34 5.96
CA THR A 214 13.68 -17.54 4.74
C THR A 214 14.41 -16.23 4.97
N LEU A 215 15.34 -15.88 4.08
CA LEU A 215 16.00 -14.58 4.02
C LEU A 215 15.14 -13.62 3.20
N GLY A 216 14.77 -12.50 3.80
CA GLY A 216 14.05 -11.40 3.16
C GLY A 216 14.93 -10.17 2.99
N VAL A 217 14.97 -9.60 1.78
CA VAL A 217 15.64 -8.31 1.53
C VAL A 217 14.90 -7.53 0.46
N ARG A 218 14.68 -6.23 0.70
CA ARG A 218 13.97 -5.38 -0.25
C ARG A 218 14.86 -5.05 -1.46
N PRO A 219 14.30 -4.91 -2.68
CA PRO A 219 15.09 -4.60 -3.87
C PRO A 219 15.99 -3.37 -3.73
N GLU A 220 15.53 -2.32 -3.08
CA GLU A 220 16.26 -1.08 -2.84
C GLU A 220 17.36 -1.18 -1.77
N HIS A 221 17.40 -2.29 -1.01
CA HIS A 221 18.42 -2.52 0.01
C HIS A 221 19.58 -3.41 -0.48
N LEU A 222 19.41 -4.08 -1.62
CA LEU A 222 20.51 -4.77 -2.29
C LEU A 222 21.48 -3.75 -2.89
N GLN A 223 22.78 -4.06 -2.85
CA GLN A 223 23.82 -3.14 -3.32
C GLN A 223 24.78 -3.85 -4.28
N PRO A 224 25.27 -3.17 -5.33
CA PRO A 224 26.41 -3.65 -6.09
C PRO A 224 27.65 -3.78 -5.18
N ALA A 225 28.39 -4.86 -5.35
CA ALA A 225 29.59 -5.15 -4.58
C ALA A 225 30.80 -5.39 -5.50
N GLN A 226 31.99 -5.26 -4.93
CA GLN A 226 33.20 -5.70 -5.61
C GLN A 226 33.36 -7.23 -5.47
N PRO A 227 33.91 -7.91 -6.49
CA PRO A 227 34.28 -9.32 -6.37
C PRO A 227 35.18 -9.57 -5.15
N GLY A 228 34.92 -10.64 -4.40
CA GLY A 228 35.71 -11.03 -3.23
C GLY A 228 35.35 -10.31 -1.93
N MET A 229 34.42 -9.35 -1.93
CA MET A 229 33.86 -8.83 -0.68
C MET A 229 33.10 -9.94 0.07
N ALA A 230 33.27 -10.01 1.39
CA ALA A 230 32.59 -10.98 2.23
C ALA A 230 31.07 -10.82 2.12
N GLY A 231 30.35 -11.92 1.88
CA GLY A 231 28.90 -11.92 1.69
C GLY A 231 28.42 -11.42 0.32
N ALA A 232 29.33 -11.05 -0.59
CA ALA A 232 28.97 -10.70 -1.96
C ALA A 232 28.76 -11.96 -2.81
N ILE A 233 27.62 -12.03 -3.51
CA ILE A 233 27.26 -13.17 -4.35
C ILE A 233 27.36 -12.77 -5.83
N ALA A 234 28.09 -13.55 -6.62
CA ALA A 234 28.11 -13.37 -8.07
C ALA A 234 26.73 -13.63 -8.66
N ALA A 235 26.29 -12.78 -9.57
CA ALA A 235 24.97 -12.83 -10.18
C ALA A 235 25.01 -12.46 -11.66
N GLU A 236 24.22 -13.16 -12.47
CA GLU A 236 23.99 -12.83 -13.87
C GLU A 236 22.76 -11.94 -14.02
N VAL A 237 22.88 -10.87 -14.81
CA VAL A 237 21.74 -10.00 -15.13
C VAL A 237 20.84 -10.69 -16.15
N ILE A 238 19.63 -11.06 -15.73
CA ILE A 238 18.65 -11.74 -16.59
C ILE A 238 17.67 -10.79 -17.26
N LEU A 239 17.44 -9.61 -16.68
CA LEU A 239 16.55 -8.58 -17.21
C LEU A 239 16.85 -7.24 -16.56
N THR A 240 16.71 -6.16 -17.32
CA THR A 240 16.75 -4.79 -16.82
C THR A 240 15.52 -4.03 -17.28
N GLU A 241 14.79 -3.41 -16.34
CA GLU A 241 13.71 -2.46 -16.62
C GLU A 241 14.18 -1.04 -16.33
N HIS A 242 14.05 -0.15 -17.31
CA HIS A 242 14.40 1.27 -17.17
C HIS A 242 13.13 2.08 -16.95
N LEU A 243 13.00 2.68 -15.76
CA LEU A 243 11.84 3.47 -15.36
C LEU A 243 12.14 4.98 -15.29
N GLY A 244 13.26 5.41 -15.88
CA GLY A 244 13.72 6.79 -15.87
C GLY A 244 14.60 7.09 -14.64
N ASP A 245 13.99 7.33 -13.50
CA ASP A 245 14.68 7.68 -12.24
C ASP A 245 15.40 6.49 -11.59
N GLN A 246 14.93 5.28 -11.91
CA GLN A 246 15.42 4.01 -11.37
C GLN A 246 15.56 2.96 -12.48
N MET A 247 16.41 1.97 -12.21
CA MET A 247 16.53 0.72 -12.96
C MET A 247 16.19 -0.43 -12.02
N LEU A 248 15.34 -1.35 -12.47
CA LEU A 248 15.18 -2.65 -11.80
C LEU A 248 16.03 -3.67 -12.54
N ALA A 249 16.97 -4.28 -11.84
CA ALA A 249 17.77 -5.38 -12.35
C ALA A 249 17.28 -6.69 -11.74
N TYR A 250 16.87 -7.63 -12.57
CA TYR A 250 16.57 -8.99 -12.15
C TYR A 250 17.83 -9.82 -12.35
N LEU A 251 18.18 -10.59 -11.33
CA LEU A 251 19.50 -11.19 -11.18
C LEU A 251 19.35 -12.65 -10.79
N ARG A 252 20.11 -13.52 -11.47
CA ARG A 252 20.27 -14.91 -11.08
C ARG A 252 21.52 -15.06 -10.23
N LEU A 253 21.34 -15.32 -8.93
CA LEU A 253 22.45 -15.51 -8.01
C LEU A 253 23.10 -16.88 -8.24
N SER A 254 24.43 -16.96 -8.18
CA SER A 254 25.16 -18.21 -8.35
C SER A 254 24.77 -19.23 -7.28
N GLY A 255 24.33 -20.42 -7.68
CA GLY A 255 23.96 -21.50 -6.74
C GLY A 255 22.63 -21.32 -6.01
N VAL A 256 21.83 -20.31 -6.36
CA VAL A 256 20.49 -20.07 -5.79
C VAL A 256 19.47 -20.21 -6.92
N ALA A 257 18.34 -20.86 -6.65
CA ALA A 257 17.34 -21.17 -7.68
C ALA A 257 16.46 -19.96 -8.02
N GLU A 258 16.14 -19.15 -7.01
CA GLU A 258 15.29 -17.98 -7.12
C GLU A 258 16.05 -16.79 -7.69
N ASP A 259 15.43 -16.11 -8.68
CA ASP A 259 15.93 -14.84 -9.19
C ASP A 259 15.57 -13.71 -8.19
N VAL A 260 16.43 -12.71 -8.06
CA VAL A 260 16.20 -11.54 -7.18
C VAL A 260 16.08 -10.25 -7.99
N CYS A 261 15.31 -9.30 -7.49
CA CYS A 261 15.21 -7.95 -8.01
C CYS A 261 16.05 -7.00 -7.16
N MET A 262 16.91 -6.20 -7.80
CA MET A 262 17.65 -5.10 -7.19
C MET A 262 17.24 -3.79 -7.84
N LYS A 263 16.96 -2.78 -7.02
CA LYS A 263 16.59 -1.44 -7.48
C LYS A 263 17.82 -0.52 -7.41
N LEU A 264 18.18 0.04 -8.56
CA LEU A 264 19.35 0.90 -8.75
C LEU A 264 18.94 2.28 -9.25
N PRO A 265 19.77 3.32 -9.05
CA PRO A 265 19.58 4.61 -9.71
C PRO A 265 19.55 4.45 -11.23
N GLY A 266 18.61 5.12 -11.90
CA GLY A 266 18.43 5.00 -13.36
C GLY A 266 19.54 5.68 -14.15
N HIS A 267 20.04 6.81 -13.67
CA HIS A 267 21.16 7.53 -14.28
C HIS A 267 22.52 6.98 -13.83
N GLY A 268 23.42 6.73 -14.78
CA GLY A 268 24.79 6.29 -14.51
C GLY A 268 24.97 4.77 -14.43
N THR A 269 23.89 4.02 -14.17
CA THR A 269 23.92 2.56 -14.15
C THR A 269 23.83 1.99 -15.58
N LYS A 270 24.87 1.27 -16.00
CA LYS A 270 24.91 0.60 -17.31
C LYS A 270 25.07 -0.91 -17.11
N LEU A 271 24.00 -1.55 -16.67
CA LEU A 271 23.91 -3.01 -16.64
C LEU A 271 23.12 -3.48 -17.86
N ARG A 272 23.54 -4.61 -18.44
CA ARG A 272 22.93 -5.25 -19.61
C ARG A 272 22.67 -6.72 -19.32
N PHE A 273 21.74 -7.29 -20.07
CA PHE A 273 21.52 -8.73 -20.10
C PHE A 273 22.84 -9.50 -20.29
N GLY A 274 23.05 -10.52 -19.46
CA GLY A 274 24.24 -11.37 -19.48
C GLY A 274 25.46 -10.78 -18.75
N ASP A 275 25.42 -9.53 -18.29
CA ASP A 275 26.49 -8.99 -17.46
C ASP A 275 26.58 -9.77 -16.14
N THR A 276 27.81 -10.01 -15.68
CA THR A 276 28.05 -10.57 -14.35
C THR A 276 28.35 -9.44 -13.38
N ILE A 277 27.60 -9.38 -12.28
CA ILE A 277 27.83 -8.46 -11.17
C ILE A 277 28.01 -9.23 -9.86
N HIS A 278 28.41 -8.54 -8.80
CA HIS A 278 28.34 -9.08 -7.44
C HIS A 278 27.35 -8.25 -6.64
N VAL A 279 26.56 -8.93 -5.82
CA VAL A 279 25.48 -8.34 -5.02
C VAL A 279 25.80 -8.52 -3.55
N ALA A 280 25.81 -7.43 -2.80
CA ALA A 280 25.89 -7.43 -1.34
C ALA A 280 24.48 -7.42 -0.71
N PHE A 281 24.41 -8.08 0.44
CA PHE A 281 23.24 -8.16 1.32
C PHE A 281 23.60 -7.46 2.64
N PRO A 282 23.37 -6.15 2.77
CA PRO A 282 23.68 -5.43 4.00
C PRO A 282 22.91 -6.03 5.20
N PRO A 283 23.59 -6.44 6.29
CA PRO A 283 22.95 -7.17 7.37
C PRO A 283 21.82 -6.41 8.06
N GLU A 284 21.92 -5.08 8.15
CA GLU A 284 20.87 -4.26 8.75
C GLU A 284 19.56 -4.31 7.97
N HIS A 285 19.59 -4.59 6.68
CA HIS A 285 18.41 -4.60 5.80
C HIS A 285 17.87 -6.00 5.53
N CYS A 286 18.56 -7.03 6.02
CA CYS A 286 18.15 -8.42 5.91
C CYS A 286 17.19 -8.78 7.05
N LEU A 287 16.08 -9.41 6.69
CA LEU A 287 15.11 -9.99 7.60
C LEU A 287 15.23 -11.51 7.54
N LEU A 288 14.97 -12.19 8.65
CA LEU A 288 14.83 -13.64 8.68
C LEU A 288 13.44 -14.02 9.14
N PHE A 289 12.92 -15.11 8.57
CA PHE A 289 11.66 -15.71 8.95
C PHE A 289 11.87 -17.18 9.30
N ASP A 290 11.15 -17.66 10.31
CA ASP A 290 11.16 -19.07 10.73
C ASP A 290 10.41 -19.97 9.73
N ALA A 291 10.39 -21.28 10.01
CA ALA A 291 9.69 -22.27 9.18
C ALA A 291 8.15 -22.08 9.14
N ASN A 292 7.57 -21.35 10.11
CA ASN A 292 6.16 -20.99 10.12
C ASN A 292 5.89 -19.65 9.41
N GLY A 293 6.95 -18.99 8.94
CA GLY A 293 6.91 -17.69 8.29
C GLY A 293 6.82 -16.50 9.23
N ASN A 294 7.05 -16.66 10.53
CA ASN A 294 7.13 -15.55 11.49
C ASN A 294 8.48 -14.86 11.38
N ALA A 295 8.49 -13.53 11.46
CA ALA A 295 9.72 -12.76 11.44
C ALA A 295 10.47 -12.84 12.77
N TYR A 296 11.79 -13.01 12.69
CA TYR A 296 12.68 -12.73 13.82
C TYR A 296 12.73 -11.22 14.07
N SER A 297 12.89 -10.83 15.33
CA SER A 297 12.94 -9.40 15.70
C SER A 297 14.25 -8.79 15.24
N ARG A 298 14.22 -7.56 14.71
CA ARG A 298 15.46 -6.87 14.33
C ARG A 298 16.22 -6.42 15.57
N LEU A 299 17.54 -6.57 15.55
CA LEU A 299 18.43 -5.93 16.51
C LEU A 299 18.45 -4.44 16.16
N ASN A 300 17.75 -3.61 16.94
CA ASN A 300 17.70 -2.18 16.69
C ASN A 300 19.12 -1.59 16.56
N LYS A 301 19.34 -0.76 15.54
CA LYS A 301 20.41 0.24 15.61
C LYS A 301 20.03 1.18 16.76
N GLN A 302 20.82 1.18 17.84
CA GLN A 302 20.85 2.33 18.75
C GLN A 302 21.26 3.58 17.97
#